data_AF-K1SKV0-F1
#
_entry.id   AF-K1SKV0-F1
#
_cell.length_a   1.000
_cell.length_b   1.000
_cell.length_c   1.000
_cell.angle_alpha   90.00
_cell.angle_beta   90.00
_cell.angle_gamma   90.00
#
_symmetry.space_group_name_H-M   'P 1'
#
loop_
_entity.id
_entity.type
_entity.pdbx_description
1 polymer ?
#
loop_
_entity_poly.entity_id
_entity_poly.type
_entity_poly.pdbx_seq_one_letter_code
_entity_poly.pdbx_strand_id
1 'polypeptide(L)' 'MKQLGNLAVICAQRPELLLQLRDGLVSVQAKNRATMEAAWNDDARIEKMIYELNFGAFSKERLV' A
#
# COMPACT_ATOMS: atom_id res chain seq x y z
N MET A 1 -7.45 -5.49 -11.75
CA MET A 1 -6.10 -5.90 -11.29
C MET A 1 -4.98 -4.98 -11.80
N LYS A 2 -5.26 -3.80 -12.37
CA LYS A 2 -4.16 -2.91 -12.80
C LYS A 2 -3.47 -2.24 -11.61
N GLN A 3 -4.21 -1.97 -10.54
CA GLN A 3 -3.69 -1.17 -9.43
C GLN A 3 -2.77 -1.94 -8.49
N LEU A 4 -2.86 -3.28 -8.45
CA LEU A 4 -1.95 -4.10 -7.63
C LEU A 4 -0.49 -3.93 -8.08
N GLY A 5 -0.25 -3.90 -9.40
CA GLY A 5 1.08 -3.64 -9.95
C GLY A 5 1.61 -2.24 -9.59
N ASN A 6 0.76 -1.22 -9.69
CA ASN A 6 1.11 0.15 -9.29
C ASN A 6 1.46 0.23 -7.80
N LEU A 7 0.66 -0.41 -6.95
CA LEU A 7 0.90 -0.49 -5.51
C LEU A 7 2.25 -1.18 -5.22
N ALA A 8 2.56 -2.28 -5.92
CA ALA A 8 3.83 -2.98 -5.78
C ALA A 8 5.04 -2.11 -6.16
N VAL A 9 4.95 -1.34 -7.25
CA VAL A 9 6.01 -0.41 -7.67
C VAL A 9 6.24 0.67 -6.62
N ILE A 10 5.18 1.26 -6.06
CA ILE A 10 5.30 2.26 -5.00
C ILE A 10 5.98 1.68 -3.76
N CYS A 11 5.55 0.49 -3.32
CA CYS A 11 6.14 -0.15 -2.14
C CYS A 11 7.61 -0.55 -2.38
N ALA A 12 7.96 -1.00 -3.59
CA ALA A 12 9.34 -1.36 -3.94
C ALA A 12 10.31 -0.18 -3.88
N GLN A 13 9.83 1.06 -4.07
CA GLN A 13 10.63 2.28 -3.98
C GLN A 13 10.74 2.84 -2.55
N ARG A 14 10.05 2.23 -1.58
CA ARG A 14 9.86 2.74 -0.23
C ARG A 14 10.27 1.69 0.81
N PRO A 15 11.56 1.62 1.19
CA PRO A 15 12.09 0.57 2.05
C PRO A 15 11.50 0.56 3.47
N GLU A 16 10.81 1.63 3.87
CA GLU A 16 10.06 1.72 5.11
C GLU A 16 8.72 0.95 5.09
N LEU A 17 8.29 0.48 3.91
CA LEU A 17 7.05 -0.26 3.70
C LEU A 17 7.29 -1.76 3.51
N LEU A 18 6.36 -2.55 4.03
CA LEU A 18 6.25 -3.98 3.77
C LEU A 18 4.94 -4.26 3.01
N LEU A 19 5.06 -4.81 1.80
CA LEU A 19 3.93 -5.33 1.04
C LEU A 19 3.86 -6.85 1.17
N GLN A 20 2.68 -7.38 1.48
CA GLN A 20 2.43 -8.81 1.54
C GLN A 20 1.19 -9.16 0.73
N LEU A 21 1.23 -10.33 0.08
CA LEU A 21 0.10 -10.95 -0.60
C LEU A 21 -0.17 -12.29 0.07
N ARG A 22 -1.38 -12.44 0.62
CA ARG A 22 -1.77 -13.65 1.34
C ARG A 22 -3.27 -13.84 1.28
N ASP A 23 -3.72 -15.06 1.00
CA ASP A 23 -5.14 -15.45 1.05
C ASP A 23 -6.08 -14.54 0.24
N GLY A 24 -5.62 -14.05 -0.92
CA GLY A 24 -6.39 -13.14 -1.79
C GLY A 24 -6.42 -11.68 -1.32
N LEU A 25 -5.66 -11.34 -0.28
CA LEU A 25 -5.51 -9.99 0.25
C LEU A 25 -4.13 -9.43 -0.11
N VAL A 26 -4.08 -8.12 -0.30
CA VAL A 26 -2.85 -7.33 -0.31
C VAL A 26 -2.84 -6.45 0.93
N SER A 27 -1.75 -6.50 1.69
CA SER A 27 -1.53 -5.68 2.87
C SER A 27 -0.28 -4.83 2.70
N VAL A 28 -0.35 -3.58 3.15
CA VAL A 28 0.80 -2.67 3.22
C VAL A 28 0.95 -2.17 4.65
N GLN A 29 2.12 -2.40 5.22
CA GLN A 29 2.48 -1.99 6.57
C GLN A 29 3.64 -1.00 6.52
N ALA A 30 3.50 0.11 7.24
CA ALA A 30 4.60 1.01 7.55
C ALA A 30 5.07 0.76 8.99
N LYS A 31 6.37 0.91 9.28
CA LYS A 31 6.90 0.80 10.65
C LYS A 31 6.08 1.68 11.61
N ASN A 32 5.63 1.10 12.72
CA ASN A 32 4.89 1.77 13.79
C ASN A 32 3.55 2.42 13.40
N ARG A 33 2.94 2.02 12.27
CA ARG A 33 1.62 2.49 11.84
C ARG A 33 0.66 1.32 11.61
N ALA A 34 -0.62 1.64 11.46
CA ALA A 34 -1.66 0.69 11.11
C ALA A 34 -1.41 0.08 9.72
N THR A 35 -1.79 -1.18 9.55
CA THR A 35 -1.75 -1.89 8.26
C THR A 35 -2.95 -1.48 7.42
N MET A 36 -2.72 -1.16 6.15
CA MET A 36 -3.78 -1.03 5.15
C MET A 36 -3.97 -2.36 4.44
N GLU A 37 -5.21 -2.76 4.19
CA GLU A 37 -5.53 -4.04 3.56
C GLU A 37 -6.71 -3.93 2.59
N ALA A 38 -6.62 -4.68 1.48
CA ALA A 38 -7.69 -4.82 0.51
C ALA A 38 -7.64 -6.21 -0.14
N ALA A 39 -8.76 -6.64 -0.74
CA ALA A 39 -8.72 -7.76 -1.66
C ALA A 39 -7.83 -7.39 -2.86
N TRP A 40 -6.95 -8.30 -3.28
CA TRP A 40 -5.96 -8.06 -4.35
C TRP A 40 -6.58 -7.73 -5.72
N ASN A 41 -7.88 -7.99 -5.90
CA ASN A 41 -8.66 -7.74 -7.09
C ASN A 41 -9.61 -6.54 -6.96
N ASP A 42 -9.65 -5.87 -5.80
CA ASP A 42 -10.43 -4.65 -5.58
C ASP A 42 -9.59 -3.42 -5.95
N ASP A 43 -9.59 -3.09 -7.26
CA ASP A 43 -8.82 -1.96 -7.79
C ASP A 43 -9.20 -0.63 -7.10
N ALA A 44 -10.47 -0.45 -6.69
CA ALA A 44 -10.93 0.80 -6.08
C ALA A 44 -10.38 0.98 -4.66
N ARG A 45 -10.32 -0.09 -3.86
CA ARG A 45 -9.64 -0.03 -2.55
C ARG A 45 -8.13 0.13 -2.70
N ILE A 46 -7.52 -0.56 -3.67
CA ILE A 46 -6.08 -0.42 -3.92
C ILE A 46 -5.75 1.01 -4.37
N GLU A 47 -6.58 1.65 -5.18
CA GLU A 47 -6.40 3.05 -5.57
C GLU A 47 -6.43 4.01 -4.37
N LYS A 48 -7.31 3.75 -3.38
CA LYS A 48 -7.31 4.50 -2.11
C LYS A 48 -6.03 4.26 -1.31
N MET A 49 -5.55 3.02 -1.24
CA MET A 49 -4.26 2.72 -0.60
C MET A 49 -3.11 3.47 -1.28
N ILE A 50 -3.07 3.50 -2.62
CA ILE A 50 -2.08 4.26 -3.39
C ILE A 50 -2.16 5.75 -3.06
N TYR A 51 -3.37 6.32 -2.98
CA TYR A 51 -3.55 7.72 -2.58
C TYR A 51 -2.99 7.99 -1.18
N GLU A 52 -3.28 7.14 -0.20
CA GLU A 52 -2.77 7.29 1.17
C GLU A 52 -1.24 7.23 1.24
N LEU A 53 -0.63 6.37 0.43
CA LEU A 53 0.83 6.26 0.32
C LEU A 53 1.47 7.47 -0.37
N ASN A 54 0.80 8.09 -1.34
CA ASN A 54 1.38 9.21 -2.08
C ASN A 54 1.11 10.56 -1.42
N PHE A 55 -0.09 10.76 -0.87
CA PHE A 55 -0.58 12.08 -0.45
C PHE A 55 -1.22 12.09 0.95
N GLY A 56 -1.62 10.93 1.45
CA GLY A 56 -2.38 10.81 2.70
C GLY A 56 -1.52 10.57 3.94
N ALA A 57 -2.07 9.86 4.91
CA ALA A 57 -1.46 9.67 6.23
C ALA A 57 -0.16 8.86 6.19
N PHE A 58 0.08 8.13 5.10
CA PHE A 58 1.23 7.27 4.87
C PHE A 58 2.18 7.84 3.80
N SER A 59 2.06 9.13 3.48
CA SER A 59 3.00 9.81 2.60
C SER A 59 4.43 9.73 3.16
N LYS A 60 5.42 9.76 2.27
CA LYS A 60 6.82 9.63 2.66
C LYS A 60 7.18 10.68 3.71
N GLU A 61 6.77 11.93 3.50
CA GLU A 61 7.05 13.06 4.39
C GLU A 61 6.47 12.90 5.80
N ARG A 62 5.47 12.04 5.99
CA ARG A 62 4.81 11.80 7.29
C ARG A 62 5.31 10.53 8.01
N LEU A 63 6.13 9.73 7.33
CA LEU A 63 6.69 8.48 7.86
C LEU A 63 8.19 8.56 8.18
N VAL A 64 8.90 9.60 7.72
CA VAL A 64 10.30 9.87 8.10
C VAL A 64 10.39 10.63 9.41
#